data_AF-A0A820J0P8-F1
#
_entry.id   AF-A0A820J0P8-F1
#
_cell.length_a   1.000
_cell.length_b   1.000
_cell.length_c   1.000
_cell.angle_alpha   90.00
_cell.angle_beta   90.00
_cell.angle_gamma   90.00
#
_symmetry.space_group_name_H-M   'P 1'
#
loop_
_entity.id
_entity.type
_entity.pdbx_description
1 polymer ?
#
loop_
_entity_poly.entity_id
_entity_poly.type
_entity_poly.pdbx_seq_one_letter_code
_entity_poly.pdbx_strand_id
1 'polypeptide(L)'
;MEPVISQPDVVSKKEKFAYSVGHVLNDLTSSMWFSYLLVFYHRIVNFTNASAGYLLLIGQVADALATTFVGFGSDRARKGLFGYGRRKTWHLFGVICILCSFPFCFNLCVGCEHND
;
A
#
# COMPACT_ATOMS: atom_id res chain seq x y z
N MET A 1 -17.89 -39.16 -6.65
CA MET A 1 -17.18 -38.14 -5.85
C MET A 1 -17.73 -36.79 -6.27
N GLU A 2 -18.80 -36.33 -5.64
CA GLU A 2 -19.35 -35.01 -5.95
C GLU A 2 -18.45 -33.93 -5.33
N PRO A 3 -18.18 -32.82 -6.03
CA PRO A 3 -17.43 -31.72 -5.46
C PRO A 3 -18.26 -31.05 -4.34
N VAL A 4 -17.73 -31.04 -3.12
CA VAL A 4 -18.28 -30.27 -2.00
C VAL A 4 -18.09 -28.78 -2.31
N ILE A 5 -19.12 -28.15 -2.87
CA ILE A 5 -19.19 -26.69 -2.99
C ILE A 5 -19.41 -26.15 -1.58
N SER A 6 -18.37 -25.64 -0.93
CA SER A 6 -18.51 -24.95 0.37
C SER A 6 -19.47 -23.78 0.19
N GLN A 7 -20.54 -23.74 0.98
CA GLN A 7 -21.43 -22.58 1.03
C GLN A 7 -20.58 -21.32 1.28
N PRO A 8 -20.73 -20.23 0.50
CA PRO A 8 -19.96 -19.03 0.72
C PRO A 8 -20.27 -18.49 2.12
N ASP A 9 -19.25 -18.33 2.96
CA ASP A 9 -19.40 -17.75 4.29
C ASP A 9 -20.13 -16.40 4.16
N VAL A 10 -21.29 -16.27 4.80
CA VAL A 10 -22.13 -15.07 4.67
C VAL A 10 -21.44 -13.92 5.40
N VAL A 11 -20.68 -13.12 4.64
CA VAL A 11 -19.89 -12.01 5.17
C VAL A 11 -20.79 -10.99 5.88
N SER A 12 -20.46 -10.65 7.12
CA SER A 12 -21.24 -9.72 7.94
C SER A 12 -21.34 -8.34 7.29
N LYS A 13 -22.43 -7.61 7.54
CA LYS A 13 -22.59 -6.22 7.08
C LYS A 13 -21.42 -5.33 7.54
N LYS A 14 -20.88 -5.60 8.74
CA LYS A 14 -19.71 -4.89 9.29
C LYS A 14 -18.45 -5.16 8.48
N GLU A 15 -18.22 -6.41 8.08
CA GLU A 15 -17.06 -6.80 7.28
C GLU A 15 -17.13 -6.23 5.87
N LYS A 16 -18.32 -6.23 5.26
CA LYS A 16 -18.55 -5.57 3.97
C LYS A 16 -18.24 -4.08 4.03
N PHE A 17 -18.74 -3.40 5.06
CA PHE A 17 -18.46 -1.98 5.26
C PHE A 17 -16.95 -1.72 5.47
N ALA A 18 -16.29 -2.49 6.33
CA ALA A 18 -14.85 -2.36 6.56
C ALA A 18 -14.04 -2.60 5.27
N TYR A 19 -14.42 -3.58 4.46
CA TYR A 19 -13.81 -3.84 3.16
C TYR A 19 -14.00 -2.66 2.20
N SER A 20 -15.21 -2.10 2.10
CA SER A 20 -15.48 -0.92 1.27
C SER A 20 -14.65 0.29 1.69
N VAL A 21 -14.55 0.57 3.00
CA VAL A 21 -13.71 1.66 3.51
C VAL A 21 -12.24 1.42 3.18
N GLY A 22 -11.75 0.19 3.35
CA GLY A 22 -10.39 -0.18 2.96
C GLY A 22 -10.11 0.04 1.47
N HIS A 23 -11.07 -0.30 0.61
CA HIS A 23 -10.95 -0.08 -0.83
C HIS A 23 -10.86 1.41 -1.19
N VAL A 24 -11.74 2.25 -0.61
CA VAL A 24 -11.69 3.70 -0.80
C VAL A 24 -10.35 4.29 -0.34
N LEU A 25 -9.83 3.86 0.81
CA LEU A 25 -8.53 4.30 1.31
C LEU A 25 -7.38 3.88 0.39
N ASN A 26 -7.42 2.67 -0.15
CA ASN A 26 -6.44 2.19 -1.12
C ASN A 26 -6.46 3.04 -2.40
N ASP A 27 -7.65 3.36 -2.93
CA ASP A 27 -7.81 4.17 -4.13
C ASP A 27 -7.33 5.61 -3.93
N LEU A 28 -7.59 6.18 -2.74
CA LEU A 28 -7.08 7.50 -2.37
C LEU A 28 -5.54 7.50 -2.28
N THR A 29 -4.96 6.48 -1.65
CA THR A 29 -3.50 6.30 -1.52
C THR A 29 -2.84 6.20 -2.89
N SER A 30 -3.41 5.39 -3.78
CA SER A 30 -2.93 5.23 -5.16
C SER A 30 -3.03 6.55 -5.94
N SER A 31 -4.14 7.28 -5.81
CA SER A 31 -4.32 8.58 -6.45
C SER A 31 -3.28 9.61 -6.02
N MET A 32 -2.92 9.61 -4.73
CA MET A 32 -1.83 10.47 -4.23
C MET A 32 -0.47 10.06 -4.79
N TRP A 33 -0.20 8.75 -4.89
CA TRP A 33 1.05 8.23 -5.44
C TRP A 33 1.25 8.61 -6.92
N PHE A 34 0.21 8.47 -7.75
CA PHE A 34 0.32 8.76 -9.18
C PHE A 34 0.27 10.25 -9.50
N SER A 35 -0.65 11.00 -8.88
CA SER A 35 -0.91 12.40 -9.26
C SER A 35 -0.23 13.40 -8.34
N TYR A 36 -0.36 13.23 -7.03
CA TYR A 36 0.13 14.22 -6.08
C TYR A 36 1.66 14.21 -5.93
N LEU A 37 2.31 13.04 -5.92
CA LEU A 37 3.78 12.96 -5.88
C LEU A 37 4.45 13.65 -7.07
N LEU A 38 3.89 13.53 -8.27
CA LEU A 38 4.41 14.22 -9.45
C LEU A 38 4.42 15.74 -9.26
N VAL A 39 3.28 16.28 -8.82
CA VAL A 39 3.11 17.71 -8.56
C VAL A 39 4.01 18.15 -7.41
N PHE A 40 4.13 17.35 -6.35
CA PHE A 40 4.99 17.61 -5.21
C PHE A 40 6.47 17.69 -5.59
N TYR A 41 6.99 16.72 -6.35
CA TYR A 41 8.38 16.76 -6.82
C TYR A 41 8.65 17.96 -7.72
N HIS A 42 7.71 18.31 -8.60
CA HIS A 42 7.89 19.46 -9.50
C HIS A 42 7.73 20.81 -8.79
N ARG A 43 6.75 20.98 -7.90
CA ARG A 43 6.46 22.29 -7.26
C ARG A 43 7.21 22.55 -5.96
N ILE A 44 7.47 21.52 -5.15
CA ILE A 44 8.05 21.70 -3.80
C ILE A 44 9.54 21.39 -3.84
N VAL A 45 9.94 20.30 -4.50
CA VAL A 45 11.35 19.91 -4.64
C VAL A 45 12.04 20.56 -5.84
N ASN A 46 11.28 21.24 -6.72
CA ASN A 46 11.77 21.89 -7.96
C ASN A 46 12.52 20.93 -8.89
N PHE A 47 12.11 19.67 -8.95
CA PHE A 47 12.68 18.71 -9.90
C PHE A 47 12.21 19.01 -11.33
N THR A 48 13.08 18.75 -12.30
CA THR A 48 12.70 18.80 -13.71
C THR A 48 11.62 17.75 -14.00
N ASN A 49 10.74 18.03 -14.97
CA ASN A 49 9.68 17.11 -15.39
C ASN A 49 10.18 15.69 -15.70
N ALA A 50 11.37 15.59 -16.31
CA ALA A 50 12.00 14.30 -16.63
C ALA A 50 12.39 13.53 -15.35
N SER A 51 13.06 14.17 -14.39
CA SER A 51 13.45 13.52 -13.12
C SER A 51 12.24 13.08 -12.28
N ALA A 52 11.17 13.89 -12.24
CA ALA A 52 9.94 13.52 -11.54
C ALA A 52 9.26 12.31 -12.22
N GLY A 53 9.24 12.27 -13.55
CA GLY A 53 8.75 11.13 -14.32
C GLY A 53 9.57 9.85 -14.08
N TYR A 54 10.90 9.94 -14.02
CA TYR A 54 11.75 8.80 -13.69
C TYR A 54 11.50 8.24 -12.29
N LEU A 55 11.29 9.11 -11.28
CA LEU A 55 10.95 8.67 -9.93
C LEU A 55 9.62 7.91 -9.88
N LEU A 56 8.60 8.39 -10.61
CA LEU A 56 7.33 7.66 -10.71
C LEU A 56 7.49 6.32 -11.42
N LEU A 57 8.30 6.26 -12.48
CA LEU A 57 8.58 5.01 -13.20
C LEU A 57 9.26 3.99 -12.28
N ILE A 58 10.25 4.41 -11.49
CA ILE A 58 10.89 3.57 -10.47
C ILE A 58 9.85 3.07 -9.46
N GLY A 59 8.92 3.95 -9.05
CA GLY A 59 7.79 3.59 -8.19
C GLY A 59 6.94 2.46 -8.76
N GLN A 60 6.62 2.48 -10.06
CA GLN A 60 5.87 1.41 -10.72
C GLN A 60 6.63 0.08 -10.74
N VAL A 61 7.92 0.12 -11.04
CA VAL A 61 8.77 -1.08 -11.05
C VAL A 61 8.86 -1.68 -9.64
N ALA A 62 9.04 -0.83 -8.63
CA ALA A 62 9.06 -1.24 -7.23
C ALA A 62 7.72 -1.87 -6.80
N ASP A 63 6.59 -1.27 -7.19
CA ASP A 63 5.26 -1.80 -6.88
C ASP A 63 4.99 -3.15 -7.55
N ALA A 64 5.41 -3.33 -8.80
CA ALA A 64 5.30 -4.61 -9.51
C ALA A 64 6.10 -5.74 -8.83
N LEU A 65 7.33 -5.41 -8.40
CA LEU A 65 8.17 -6.35 -7.65
C LEU A 65 7.53 -6.66 -6.29
N ALA A 66 7.14 -5.63 -5.53
CA ALA A 66 6.53 -5.77 -4.22
C ALA A 66 5.26 -6.63 -4.28
N THR A 67 4.39 -6.38 -5.26
CA THR A 67 3.17 -7.17 -5.49
C THR A 67 3.48 -8.64 -5.77
N THR A 68 4.52 -8.91 -6.56
CA THR A 68 4.95 -10.29 -6.86
C THR A 68 5.51 -10.99 -5.62
N PHE A 69 6.34 -10.29 -4.84
CA PHE A 69 6.88 -10.83 -3.59
C PHE A 69 5.79 -11.07 -2.53
N VAL A 70 4.87 -10.13 -2.36
CA VAL A 70 3.73 -10.26 -1.44
C VAL A 70 2.82 -11.38 -1.88
N GLY A 71 2.54 -11.52 -3.18
CA GLY A 71 1.75 -12.63 -3.73
C GLY A 71 2.38 -13.99 -3.42
N PHE A 72 3.67 -14.15 -3.71
CA PHE A 72 4.40 -15.38 -3.42
C PHE A 72 4.51 -15.67 -1.91
N GLY A 73 4.78 -14.65 -1.11
CA GLY A 73 4.91 -14.73 0.35
C GLY A 73 3.58 -15.09 1.04
N SER A 74 2.49 -14.47 0.61
CA SER A 74 1.14 -14.74 1.10
C SER A 74 0.71 -16.18 0.83
N ASP A 75 0.99 -16.70 -0.37
CA ASP A 75 0.64 -18.07 -0.75
C ASP A 75 1.53 -19.13 -0.08
N ARG A 76 2.81 -18.85 0.17
CA ARG A 76 3.74 -19.83 0.80
C ARG A 76 3.83 -19.77 2.33
N ALA A 77 3.28 -18.75 3.00
CA ALA A 77 3.42 -18.57 4.46
C ALA A 77 2.77 -19.69 5.32
N ARG A 78 3.45 -20.79 5.63
CA ARG A 78 2.85 -21.99 6.30
C ARG A 78 2.24 -21.79 7.70
N LYS A 79 2.59 -20.72 8.43
CA LYS A 79 2.02 -20.38 9.75
C LYS A 79 1.75 -18.87 9.81
N GLY A 80 0.52 -18.50 10.18
CA GLY A 80 0.17 -17.11 10.47
C GLY A 80 0.87 -16.63 11.76
N LEU A 81 1.30 -15.38 11.79
CA LEU A 81 1.90 -14.79 12.99
C LEU A 81 0.76 -14.53 14.00
N PHE A 82 0.96 -14.87 15.28
CA PHE A 82 0.00 -14.61 16.37
C PHE A 82 -1.41 -15.21 16.20
N GLY A 83 -1.58 -16.30 15.43
CA GLY A 83 -2.89 -16.93 15.22
C GLY A 83 -3.81 -16.16 14.26
N TYR A 84 -3.37 -15.03 13.71
CA TYR A 84 -4.03 -14.38 12.58
C TYR A 84 -3.68 -15.14 11.29
N GLY A 85 -4.70 -15.57 10.54
CA GLY A 85 -4.51 -16.35 9.32
C GLY A 85 -3.51 -15.74 8.32
N ARG A 86 -2.94 -16.62 7.46
CA ARG A 86 -1.82 -16.35 6.53
C ARG A 86 -1.97 -15.04 5.74
N ARG A 87 -3.17 -14.81 5.17
CA ARG A 87 -3.48 -13.62 4.36
C ARG A 87 -3.65 -12.33 5.18
N LYS A 88 -4.23 -12.41 6.39
CA LYS A 88 -4.45 -11.23 7.24
C LYS A 88 -3.15 -10.69 7.83
N THR A 89 -2.18 -11.56 8.11
CA THR A 89 -0.85 -11.15 8.61
C THR A 89 -0.11 -10.31 7.56
N TRP A 90 -0.06 -10.79 6.31
CA TRP A 90 0.57 -10.07 5.20
C TRP A 90 -0.15 -8.75 4.87
N HIS A 91 -1.48 -8.75 4.93
CA HIS A 91 -2.25 -7.53 4.77
C HIS A 91 -1.97 -6.51 5.89
N LEU A 92 -1.91 -6.94 7.16
CA LEU A 92 -1.63 -6.06 8.29
C LEU A 92 -0.23 -5.45 8.19
N PHE A 93 0.76 -6.25 7.81
CA PHE A 93 2.12 -5.76 7.57
C PHE A 93 2.15 -4.66 6.49
N GLY A 94 1.48 -4.89 5.36
CA GLY A 94 1.36 -3.89 4.29
C GLY A 94 0.69 -2.59 4.76
N VAL A 95 -0.41 -2.69 5.51
CA VAL A 95 -1.11 -1.51 6.07
C VAL A 95 -0.21 -0.71 7.01
N ILE A 96 0.56 -1.37 7.88
CA ILE A 96 1.49 -0.69 8.80
C ILE A 96 2.61 0.00 8.00
N CYS A 97 3.19 -0.68 7.01
CA CYS A 97 4.22 -0.09 6.15
C CYS A 97 3.71 1.17 5.44
N ILE A 98 2.50 1.13 4.86
CA ILE A 98 1.90 2.28 4.20
C ILE A 98 1.65 3.41 5.21
N LEU A 99 1.05 3.12 6.37
CA LEU A 99 0.78 4.11 7.43
C LEU A 99 2.05 4.81 7.93
N CYS A 100 3.18 4.10 8.03
CA CYS A 100 4.45 4.70 8.42
C CYS A 100 5.11 5.48 7.28
N SER A 101 5.00 5.00 6.04
CA SER A 101 5.69 5.59 4.89
C SER A 101 5.00 6.87 4.41
N PHE A 102 3.67 6.93 4.47
CA PHE A 102 2.88 8.08 4.02
C PHE A 102 3.28 9.41 4.66
N PRO A 103 3.34 9.54 6.01
CA PRO A 103 3.78 10.78 6.64
C PRO A 103 5.25 11.09 6.35
N PHE A 104 6.11 10.08 6.19
CA PHE A 104 7.53 10.28 5.90
C PHE A 104 7.78 10.74 4.45
N CYS A 105 6.94 10.31 3.50
CA CYS A 105 7.06 10.69 2.09
C CYS A 105 6.68 12.16 1.84
N PHE A 106 5.77 12.72 2.64
CA PHE A 106 5.29 14.10 2.52
C PHE A 106 5.86 15.08 3.54
N ASN A 107 6.48 14.60 4.63
CA ASN A 107 7.28 15.47 5.50
C ASN A 107 8.66 15.67 4.88
N LEU A 108 8.78 16.72 4.06
CA LEU A 108 10.06 17.12 3.46
C LEU A 108 11.14 17.46 4.52
N CYS A 109 10.74 17.70 5.78
CA CYS A 109 11.67 17.99 6.85
C CYS A 109 11.27 17.43 8.22
N VAL A 110 11.57 16.15 8.45
CA VAL A 110 11.66 15.56 9.80
C VAL A 110 13.01 15.97 10.40
N GLY A 111 13.16 17.24 10.76
CA GLY A 111 14.41 17.77 11.36
C GLY A 111 15.06 18.98 10.68
N CYS A 112 14.30 19.82 9.97
CA CYS A 112 14.82 21.15 9.62
C CYS A 112 15.01 21.95 10.92
N GLU A 113 16.26 22.07 11.35
CA GLU A 113 16.67 23.09 12.29
C GLU A 113 16.64 24.42 11.51
N HIS A 114 15.76 25.31 11.94
CA HIS A 114 15.69 26.68 11.46
C HIS A 114 16.97 27.40 11.91
N ASN A 115 17.99 27.37 11.06
CA ASN A 115 19.13 28.27 11.18
C ASN A 115 18.86 29.41 10.19
N ASP A 116 18.47 30.55 10.76
CA ASP A 116 18.37 31.86 10.11
C ASP A 116 19.66 32.25 9.37
#